data_AF-A0A6C0ASN2-F1
#
_entry.id   AF-A0A6C0ASN2-F1
#
_cell.length_a   1.000
_cell.length_b   1.000
_cell.length_c   1.000
_cell.angle_alpha   90.00
_cell.angle_beta   90.00
_cell.angle_gamma   90.00
#
_symmetry.space_group_name_H-M   'P 1'
#
loop_
_entity.id
_entity.type
_entity.pdbx_description
1 polymer ?
#
loop_
_entity_poly.entity_id
_entity_poly.type
_entity_poly.pdbx_seq_one_letter_code
_entity_poly.pdbx_strand_id
1 'polypeptide(L)'
;MSFFLLQRTSILTYKNIDCIETEDAPCPVISNSLSHYLYDIKEKIDKYERDWDIYKKYTNPYEYIHTMVPMKRKCIAIHKPLSRSYFKMIEMMNIFNLKGNSKPITSFHLAEGPGGFIEALTQIRSCPHDTYIGMTILDEENDPNIPAWKKTTQFLKQNPNVYIETGEDGTGNILSIENLMGVKDKYGSTMDLITADGGFDFSLDFNSQEINITKLLFAQICFAITMQKRGGCFILKIFDCFMQHTVDLLSILSSFYEKVHIMKPYTSRYANSEKYIICKGFLHSSNTPFFSHVCTIFEKAMNAKQHISRFLNIPISHCFLSKLEEYNAIFGQQQIENIYFTISLIENKFKQDKILHLIKVNIQKCISWCTKYNIAYHNLSSISTNIFLDKEVFEPENTILYEEQMV
;
A
#
# COMPACT_ATOMS: atom_id res chain seq x y z
N MET A 1 7.16 11.47 -9.92
CA MET A 1 6.21 10.38 -9.61
C MET A 1 4.85 10.85 -10.05
N SER A 2 4.08 9.99 -10.69
CA SER A 2 2.76 10.37 -11.20
C SER A 2 1.70 9.82 -10.26
N PHE A 3 0.75 10.65 -9.88
CA PHE A 3 -0.51 10.23 -9.27
C PHE A 3 -1.65 10.79 -10.12
N PHE A 4 -2.77 10.08 -10.16
CA PHE A 4 -3.92 10.44 -11.00
C PHE A 4 -5.14 10.63 -10.13
N LEU A 5 -5.88 11.70 -10.37
CA LEU A 5 -7.14 11.96 -9.69
C LEU A 5 -8.27 11.25 -10.46
N LEU A 6 -9.02 10.40 -9.78
CA LEU A 6 -10.22 9.78 -10.32
C LEU A 6 -11.39 10.76 -10.29
N GLN A 7 -12.29 10.62 -11.25
CA GLN A 7 -13.49 11.45 -11.32
C GLN A 7 -14.41 11.14 -10.12
N ARG A 8 -14.95 12.19 -9.49
CA ARG A 8 -15.94 12.04 -8.41
C ARG A 8 -17.23 11.48 -8.97
N THR A 9 -17.83 10.52 -8.26
CA THR A 9 -19.12 9.92 -8.63
C THR A 9 -20.23 10.45 -7.71
N SER A 10 -21.48 10.05 -7.94
CA SER A 10 -22.61 10.54 -7.14
C SER A 10 -22.49 10.07 -5.69
N ILE A 11 -22.72 10.94 -4.70
CA ILE A 11 -22.77 10.56 -3.28
C ILE A 11 -23.88 9.54 -2.98
N LEU A 12 -24.84 9.36 -3.89
CA LEU A 12 -25.91 8.37 -3.76
C LEU A 12 -25.55 6.99 -4.34
N THR A 13 -24.33 6.79 -4.84
CA THR A 13 -23.87 5.50 -5.39
C THR A 13 -24.01 4.37 -4.38
N TYR A 14 -23.93 4.63 -3.07
CA TYR A 14 -24.10 3.59 -2.05
C TYR A 14 -25.46 2.86 -2.12
N LYS A 15 -26.51 3.49 -2.67
CA LYS A 15 -27.84 2.87 -2.86
C LYS A 15 -27.86 1.79 -3.93
N ASN A 16 -26.83 1.78 -4.78
CA ASN A 16 -26.68 0.89 -5.93
C ASN A 16 -25.58 -0.16 -5.70
N ILE A 17 -25.00 -0.19 -4.48
CA ILE A 17 -24.05 -1.23 -4.10
C ILE A 17 -24.81 -2.56 -4.01
N ASP A 18 -24.28 -3.58 -4.66
CA ASP A 18 -24.77 -4.95 -4.58
C ASP A 18 -23.57 -5.89 -4.72
N CYS A 19 -23.72 -7.20 -4.51
CA CYS A 19 -22.73 -8.20 -4.85
C CYS A 19 -23.31 -9.08 -5.95
N ILE A 20 -22.77 -9.00 -7.17
CA ILE A 20 -23.28 -9.77 -8.32
C ILE A 20 -22.27 -10.87 -8.64
N GLU A 21 -22.74 -12.11 -8.53
CA GLU A 21 -21.96 -13.33 -8.79
C GLU A 21 -22.13 -13.81 -10.23
N THR A 22 -21.10 -14.44 -10.77
CA THR A 22 -21.10 -15.14 -12.07
C THR A 22 -20.40 -16.48 -11.94
N GLU A 23 -20.88 -17.46 -12.71
CA GLU A 23 -20.24 -18.78 -12.82
C GLU A 23 -18.85 -18.68 -13.42
N ASP A 24 -18.71 -17.89 -14.49
CA ASP A 24 -17.45 -17.67 -15.17
C ASP A 24 -16.54 -16.70 -14.39
N ALA A 25 -15.23 -16.94 -14.49
CA ALA A 25 -14.21 -16.05 -13.95
C ALA A 25 -14.29 -14.66 -14.64
N PRO A 26 -14.25 -13.56 -13.87
CA PRO A 26 -14.27 -12.21 -14.42
C PRO A 26 -13.11 -11.98 -15.40
N CYS A 27 -13.40 -11.32 -16.52
CA CYS A 27 -12.41 -10.95 -17.52
C CYS A 27 -12.16 -9.43 -17.54
N PRO A 28 -11.04 -8.98 -18.14
CA PRO A 28 -10.81 -7.56 -18.40
C PRO A 28 -11.99 -6.91 -19.15
N VAL A 29 -12.47 -5.78 -18.64
CA VAL A 29 -13.53 -4.95 -19.26
C VAL A 29 -13.00 -3.61 -19.77
N ILE A 30 -11.81 -3.20 -19.30
CA ILE A 30 -11.10 -1.99 -19.74
C ILE A 30 -9.63 -2.33 -20.05
N SER A 31 -8.99 -1.50 -20.88
CA SER A 31 -7.56 -1.66 -21.19
C SER A 31 -7.17 -3.05 -21.78
N ASN A 32 -8.06 -3.67 -22.57
CA ASN A 32 -7.93 -5.06 -23.05
C ASN A 32 -6.57 -5.41 -23.68
N SER A 33 -6.04 -4.55 -24.56
CA SER A 33 -4.74 -4.79 -25.20
C SER A 33 -3.60 -4.78 -24.17
N LEU A 34 -3.64 -3.82 -23.24
CA LEU A 34 -2.63 -3.71 -22.20
C LEU A 34 -2.68 -4.92 -21.26
N SER A 35 -3.86 -5.33 -20.80
CA SER A 35 -3.99 -6.49 -19.91
C SER A 35 -3.47 -7.76 -20.59
N HIS A 36 -3.76 -7.94 -21.88
CA HIS A 36 -3.25 -9.07 -22.65
C HIS A 36 -1.72 -9.11 -22.68
N TYR A 37 -1.06 -8.01 -23.07
CA TYR A 37 0.41 -7.97 -23.12
C TYR A 37 1.06 -8.08 -21.74
N LEU A 38 0.41 -7.54 -20.70
CA LEU A 38 0.89 -7.63 -19.34
C LEU A 38 0.82 -9.07 -18.80
N TYR A 39 -0.25 -9.81 -19.09
CA TYR A 39 -0.38 -11.21 -18.71
C TYR A 39 0.66 -12.08 -19.44
N ASP A 40 0.81 -11.93 -20.75
CA ASP A 40 1.81 -12.66 -21.56
C ASP A 40 3.24 -12.43 -21.04
N ILE A 41 3.60 -11.19 -20.69
CA ILE A 41 4.95 -10.91 -20.18
C ILE A 41 5.16 -11.39 -18.74
N LYS A 42 4.12 -11.41 -17.90
CA LYS A 42 4.19 -11.98 -16.55
C LYS A 42 4.46 -13.49 -16.61
N GLU A 43 3.78 -14.23 -17.48
CA GLU A 43 4.01 -15.67 -17.68
C GLU A 43 5.44 -15.98 -18.16
N LYS A 44 6.07 -15.06 -18.90
CA LYS A 44 7.48 -15.23 -19.32
C LYS A 44 8.45 -15.19 -18.14
N ILE A 45 8.07 -14.64 -16.98
CA ILE A 45 8.91 -14.61 -15.77
C ILE A 45 9.16 -16.03 -15.27
N ASP A 46 8.19 -16.94 -15.40
CA ASP A 46 8.24 -18.30 -14.86
C ASP A 46 9.42 -19.10 -15.44
N LYS A 47 9.82 -18.79 -16.69
CA LYS A 47 11.00 -19.39 -17.35
C LYS A 47 12.33 -19.02 -16.69
N TYR A 48 12.34 -17.93 -15.91
CA TYR A 48 13.53 -17.32 -15.34
C TYR A 48 13.46 -17.17 -13.81
N GLU A 49 12.57 -17.89 -13.12
CA GLU A 49 12.25 -17.70 -11.69
C GLU A 49 13.48 -17.47 -10.78
N ARG A 50 14.50 -18.34 -10.88
CA ARG A 50 15.72 -18.23 -10.03
C ARG A 50 16.52 -16.96 -10.31
N ASP A 51 16.71 -16.62 -11.58
CA ASP A 51 17.46 -15.43 -11.97
C ASP A 51 16.62 -14.17 -11.71
N TRP A 52 15.32 -14.22 -11.95
CA TRP A 52 14.41 -13.11 -11.75
C TRP A 52 14.54 -12.47 -10.36
N ASP A 53 14.61 -13.29 -9.32
CA ASP A 53 14.76 -12.83 -7.93
C ASP A 53 16.03 -12.05 -7.64
N ILE A 54 17.09 -12.33 -8.41
CA ILE A 54 18.36 -11.61 -8.34
C ILE A 54 18.28 -10.36 -9.21
N TYR A 55 17.84 -10.50 -10.45
CA TYR A 55 17.94 -9.45 -11.46
C TYR A 55 16.92 -8.32 -11.27
N LYS A 56 15.74 -8.62 -10.74
CA LYS A 56 14.74 -7.59 -10.38
C LYS A 56 15.26 -6.56 -9.38
N LYS A 57 16.28 -6.93 -8.59
CA LYS A 57 16.93 -6.01 -7.64
C LYS A 57 17.83 -4.99 -8.33
N TYR A 58 18.46 -5.34 -9.45
CA TYR A 58 19.26 -4.40 -10.24
C TYR A 58 18.40 -3.44 -11.06
N THR A 59 17.27 -3.93 -11.57
CA THR A 59 16.40 -3.16 -12.45
C THR A 59 15.37 -2.31 -11.70
N ASN A 60 15.11 -2.60 -10.42
CA ASN A 60 14.27 -1.77 -9.57
C ASN A 60 15.06 -0.56 -9.01
N PRO A 61 14.73 0.69 -9.39
CA PRO A 61 15.60 1.84 -9.10
C PRO A 61 15.79 2.19 -7.62
N TYR A 62 14.84 1.77 -6.78
CA TYR A 62 14.79 2.10 -5.35
C TYR A 62 14.97 0.88 -4.44
N GLU A 63 15.43 -0.25 -4.99
CA GLU A 63 15.56 -1.51 -4.24
C GLU A 63 16.49 -1.38 -3.03
N TYR A 64 17.55 -0.58 -3.16
CA TYR A 64 18.60 -0.49 -2.14
C TYR A 64 18.28 0.44 -0.97
N ILE A 65 17.08 1.03 -0.92
CA ILE A 65 16.62 1.73 0.29
C ILE A 65 16.67 0.78 1.48
N HIS A 66 16.10 -0.43 1.33
CA HIS A 66 16.05 -1.44 2.40
C HIS A 66 16.85 -2.71 2.09
N THR A 67 17.15 -3.01 0.82
CA THR A 67 17.94 -4.20 0.45
C THR A 67 19.44 -3.86 0.49
N MET A 68 20.27 -4.81 0.90
CA MET A 68 21.73 -4.64 0.86
C MET A 68 22.22 -4.33 -0.56
N VAL A 69 23.10 -3.34 -0.67
CA VAL A 69 23.74 -2.99 -1.93
C VAL A 69 24.75 -4.09 -2.30
N PRO A 70 24.76 -4.61 -3.55
CA PRO A 70 25.74 -5.60 -4.00
C PRO A 70 27.18 -5.14 -3.71
N MET A 71 28.03 -6.06 -3.26
CA MET A 71 29.43 -5.80 -2.86
C MET A 71 29.60 -4.85 -1.66
N LYS A 72 28.50 -4.41 -1.04
CA LYS A 72 28.49 -3.64 0.21
C LYS A 72 27.78 -4.46 1.30
N ARG A 73 28.04 -4.14 2.56
CA ARG A 73 27.43 -4.82 3.73
C ARG A 73 26.25 -4.04 4.32
N LYS A 74 25.77 -3.00 3.63
CA LYS A 74 24.76 -2.06 4.13
C LYS A 74 23.71 -1.78 3.05
N CYS A 75 22.48 -1.54 3.47
CA CYS A 75 21.46 -0.85 2.67
C CYS A 75 21.69 0.67 2.73
N ILE A 76 20.92 1.45 1.96
CA ILE A 76 21.05 2.91 1.95
C ILE A 76 20.39 3.52 3.17
N ALA A 77 19.14 3.16 3.51
CA ALA A 77 18.52 3.65 4.73
C ALA A 77 19.19 3.04 5.96
N ILE A 78 19.45 3.86 6.97
CA ILE A 78 19.98 3.43 8.27
C ILE A 78 18.88 2.77 9.08
N HIS A 79 17.67 3.34 9.02
CA HIS A 79 16.51 2.82 9.74
C HIS A 79 16.13 1.43 9.25
N LYS A 80 15.91 0.50 10.19
CA LYS A 80 15.49 -0.88 9.92
C LYS A 80 14.06 -1.06 10.41
N PRO A 81 13.05 -0.84 9.55
CA PRO A 81 11.66 -0.91 9.96
C PRO A 81 11.17 -2.34 10.16
N LEU A 82 10.02 -2.47 10.83
CA LEU A 82 9.28 -3.73 11.01
C LEU A 82 8.96 -4.40 9.68
N SER A 83 8.69 -3.60 8.64
CA SER A 83 8.51 -4.08 7.27
C SER A 83 8.88 -3.01 6.25
N ARG A 84 9.04 -3.43 5.00
CA ARG A 84 9.31 -2.52 3.87
C ARG A 84 8.15 -1.57 3.57
N SER A 85 6.94 -1.86 4.06
CA SER A 85 5.77 -1.00 3.84
C SER A 85 5.94 0.36 4.52
N TYR A 86 6.77 0.45 5.57
CA TYR A 86 7.20 1.71 6.19
C TYR A 86 7.59 2.77 5.16
N PHE A 87 8.48 2.46 4.22
CA PHE A 87 8.98 3.45 3.25
C PHE A 87 7.88 3.91 2.30
N LYS A 88 6.93 3.03 1.95
CA LYS A 88 5.77 3.41 1.13
C LYS A 88 4.90 4.42 1.87
N MET A 89 4.62 4.16 3.15
CA MET A 89 3.85 5.07 3.99
C MET A 89 4.53 6.43 4.13
N ILE A 90 5.86 6.46 4.31
CA ILE A 90 6.63 7.71 4.30
C ILE A 90 6.37 8.51 3.01
N GLU A 91 6.42 7.89 1.83
CA GLU A 91 6.13 8.60 0.57
C GLU A 91 4.70 9.13 0.52
N MET A 92 3.71 8.27 0.81
CA MET A 92 2.30 8.62 0.69
C MET A 92 1.92 9.76 1.62
N MET A 93 2.38 9.72 2.87
CA MET A 93 2.11 10.74 3.88
C MET A 93 2.67 12.10 3.46
N ASN A 94 3.90 12.14 2.94
CA ASN A 94 4.55 13.38 2.53
C ASN A 94 3.95 13.94 1.23
N ILE A 95 3.73 13.09 0.21
CA ILE A 95 3.21 13.54 -1.10
C ILE A 95 1.80 14.11 -0.98
N PHE A 96 0.93 13.47 -0.21
CA PHE A 96 -0.46 13.88 -0.07
C PHE A 96 -0.70 14.81 1.12
N ASN A 97 0.38 15.17 1.84
CA ASN A 97 0.34 15.98 3.06
C ASN A 97 -0.71 15.48 4.05
N LEU A 98 -0.65 14.18 4.36
CA LEU A 98 -1.62 13.48 5.21
C LEU A 98 -1.27 13.55 6.70
N LYS A 99 -0.16 14.21 7.05
CA LYS A 99 0.22 14.40 8.45
C LYS A 99 -0.95 15.00 9.22
N GLY A 100 -1.69 15.95 8.64
CA GLY A 100 -2.75 16.68 9.34
C GLY A 100 -2.17 17.78 10.24
N ASN A 101 -3.01 18.36 11.08
CA ASN A 101 -2.63 19.48 11.95
C ASN A 101 -1.95 18.96 13.25
N SER A 102 -1.49 19.88 14.10
CA SER A 102 -0.89 19.56 15.42
C SER A 102 -1.86 18.98 16.44
N LYS A 103 -3.14 18.79 16.08
CA LYS A 103 -4.12 18.15 16.96
C LYS A 103 -3.87 16.63 16.99
N PRO A 104 -4.15 15.96 18.13
CA PRO A 104 -4.13 14.52 18.20
C PRO A 104 -5.06 13.88 17.17
N ILE A 105 -4.64 12.75 16.60
CA ILE A 105 -5.45 11.97 15.67
C ILE A 105 -5.69 10.55 16.18
N THR A 106 -6.75 9.92 15.68
CA THR A 106 -6.97 8.48 15.83
C THR A 106 -6.86 7.82 14.46
N SER A 107 -6.05 6.77 14.32
CA SER A 107 -5.94 5.99 13.08
C SER A 107 -6.22 4.51 13.27
N PHE A 108 -6.63 3.87 12.17
CA PHE A 108 -6.93 2.44 12.13
C PHE A 108 -6.22 1.78 10.94
N HIS A 109 -5.58 0.63 11.17
CA HIS A 109 -4.68 -0.05 10.24
C HIS A 109 -5.15 -1.49 10.00
N LEU A 110 -5.68 -1.75 8.80
CA LEU A 110 -6.37 -2.99 8.43
C LEU A 110 -5.46 -3.96 7.69
N ALA A 111 -5.29 -5.17 8.22
CA ALA A 111 -4.51 -6.27 7.64
C ALA A 111 -3.06 -5.89 7.32
N GLU A 112 -2.42 -5.09 8.18
CA GLU A 112 -1.08 -4.52 7.95
C GLU A 112 0.03 -5.12 8.81
N GLY A 113 -0.18 -6.31 9.38
CA GLY A 113 0.88 -7.01 10.12
C GLY A 113 2.16 -7.11 9.28
N PRO A 114 3.37 -6.85 9.84
CA PRO A 114 3.69 -6.61 11.25
C PRO A 114 3.60 -5.14 11.73
N GLY A 115 3.10 -4.20 10.92
CA GLY A 115 2.84 -2.81 11.33
C GLY A 115 3.77 -1.73 10.77
N GLY A 116 4.40 -1.94 9.61
CA GLY A 116 5.32 -0.94 9.03
C GLY A 116 4.67 0.42 8.75
N PHE A 117 3.37 0.45 8.42
CA PHE A 117 2.62 1.71 8.25
C PHE A 117 2.40 2.45 9.57
N ILE A 118 2.09 1.73 10.66
CA ILE A 118 1.95 2.30 12.01
C ILE A 118 3.28 2.89 12.47
N GLU A 119 4.39 2.17 12.24
CA GLU A 119 5.73 2.64 12.54
C GLU A 119 6.09 3.93 11.78
N ALA A 120 5.75 4.00 10.49
CA ALA A 120 5.97 5.21 9.70
C ALA A 120 5.12 6.39 10.22
N LEU A 121 3.86 6.14 10.56
CA LEU A 121 2.94 7.17 11.03
C LEU A 121 3.34 7.72 12.41
N THR A 122 3.65 6.84 13.36
CA THR A 122 4.18 7.19 14.69
C THR A 122 5.40 8.09 14.58
N GLN A 123 6.36 7.76 13.71
CA GLN A 123 7.53 8.58 13.48
C GLN A 123 7.21 9.93 12.83
N ILE A 124 6.42 9.96 11.74
CA ILE A 124 6.07 11.22 11.03
C ILE A 124 5.36 12.21 11.96
N ARG A 125 4.44 11.71 12.78
CA ARG A 125 3.64 12.54 13.67
C ARG A 125 4.37 12.89 14.95
N SER A 126 5.14 11.97 15.52
CA SER A 126 5.90 12.19 16.77
C SER A 126 5.03 12.81 17.87
N CYS A 127 3.80 12.32 18.02
CA CYS A 127 2.78 12.86 18.92
C CYS A 127 2.30 11.77 19.90
N PRO A 128 2.67 11.83 21.19
CA PRO A 128 2.27 10.83 22.18
C PRO A 128 0.75 10.74 22.43
N HIS A 129 0.01 11.80 22.08
CA HIS A 129 -1.44 11.87 22.26
C HIS A 129 -2.23 11.28 21.08
N ASP A 130 -1.57 10.99 19.96
CA ASP A 130 -2.22 10.24 18.88
C ASP A 130 -2.53 8.82 19.36
N THR A 131 -3.55 8.20 18.78
CA THR A 131 -3.94 6.81 19.05
C THR A 131 -3.89 6.02 17.75
N TYR A 132 -3.13 4.93 17.72
CA TYR A 132 -2.95 4.11 16.53
C TYR A 132 -3.47 2.69 16.80
N ILE A 133 -4.43 2.21 16.02
CA ILE A 133 -5.05 0.90 16.24
C ILE A 133 -4.76 -0.01 15.04
N GLY A 134 -4.18 -1.18 15.28
CA GLY A 134 -3.91 -2.18 14.25
C GLY A 134 -4.77 -3.43 14.41
N MET A 135 -5.38 -3.89 13.31
CA MET A 135 -6.15 -5.12 13.26
C MET A 135 -5.60 -5.99 12.12
N THR A 136 -5.15 -7.20 12.44
CA THR A 136 -4.64 -8.18 11.47
C THR A 136 -4.93 -9.58 11.98
N ILE A 137 -5.01 -10.56 11.08
CA ILE A 137 -5.18 -11.96 11.45
C ILE A 137 -4.10 -12.36 12.44
N LEU A 138 -4.53 -12.96 13.55
CA LEU A 138 -3.63 -13.54 14.54
C LEU A 138 -3.24 -14.95 14.07
N ASP A 139 -1.95 -15.16 13.91
CA ASP A 139 -1.39 -16.47 13.59
C ASP A 139 -1.21 -17.28 14.87
N GLU A 140 -2.21 -18.11 15.20
CA GLU A 140 -2.15 -19.03 16.34
C GLU A 140 -1.24 -20.25 16.07
N GLU A 141 -1.01 -20.62 14.80
CA GLU A 141 -0.35 -21.87 14.40
C GLU A 141 1.15 -21.72 14.06
N ASN A 142 1.70 -20.51 14.16
CA ASN A 142 3.05 -20.19 13.70
C ASN A 142 3.29 -20.40 12.20
N ASP A 143 2.28 -20.17 11.37
CA ASP A 143 2.46 -20.17 9.92
C ASP A 143 3.40 -19.02 9.50
N PRO A 144 4.59 -19.31 8.94
CA PRO A 144 5.52 -18.27 8.49
C PRO A 144 4.95 -17.38 7.37
N ASN A 145 3.87 -17.79 6.70
CA ASN A 145 3.22 -17.05 5.63
C ASN A 145 2.22 -16.01 6.13
N ILE A 146 1.81 -16.04 7.41
CA ILE A 146 0.88 -15.06 7.99
C ILE A 146 1.70 -13.94 8.66
N PRO A 147 1.64 -12.69 8.15
CA PRO A 147 2.34 -11.58 8.77
C PRO A 147 1.69 -11.20 10.12
N ALA A 148 2.17 -11.80 11.21
CA ALA A 148 1.68 -11.50 12.56
C ALA A 148 2.54 -10.47 13.30
N TRP A 149 2.02 -9.92 14.41
CA TRP A 149 2.69 -8.94 15.29
C TRP A 149 3.94 -9.46 16.03
N LYS A 150 4.49 -10.61 15.63
CA LYS A 150 5.60 -11.30 16.31
C LYS A 150 6.89 -10.47 16.34
N LYS A 151 7.11 -9.62 15.33
CA LYS A 151 8.27 -8.72 15.25
C LYS A 151 8.03 -7.37 15.96
N THR A 152 6.84 -7.18 16.55
CA THR A 152 6.34 -5.87 16.98
C THR A 152 6.48 -5.64 18.49
N THR A 153 6.85 -6.65 19.29
CA THR A 153 6.85 -6.56 20.77
C THR A 153 7.68 -5.39 21.31
N GLN A 154 8.87 -5.15 20.76
CA GLN A 154 9.70 -4.02 21.19
C GLN A 154 9.08 -2.68 20.78
N PHE A 155 8.53 -2.60 19.57
CA PHE A 155 7.87 -1.40 19.06
C PHE A 155 6.64 -1.04 19.92
N LEU A 156 5.80 -2.00 20.28
CA LEU A 156 4.62 -1.77 21.14
C LEU A 156 5.03 -1.30 22.55
N LYS A 157 6.11 -1.84 23.11
CA LYS A 157 6.64 -1.37 24.41
C LYS A 157 7.14 0.07 24.36
N GLN A 158 7.69 0.50 23.22
CA GLN A 158 8.20 1.87 23.04
C GLN A 158 7.09 2.86 22.67
N ASN A 159 5.96 2.38 22.15
CA ASN A 159 4.85 3.20 21.67
C ASN A 159 3.55 2.75 22.37
N PRO A 160 3.31 3.17 23.63
CA PRO A 160 2.14 2.74 24.41
C PRO A 160 0.80 3.23 23.87
N ASN A 161 0.83 4.15 22.90
CA ASN A 161 -0.33 4.66 22.19
C ASN A 161 -0.67 3.86 20.91
N VAL A 162 0.02 2.73 20.68
CA VAL A 162 -0.30 1.76 19.65
C VAL A 162 -1.03 0.57 20.28
N TYR A 163 -2.23 0.28 19.78
CA TYR A 163 -3.12 -0.78 20.27
C TYR A 163 -3.35 -1.83 19.19
N ILE A 164 -3.49 -3.09 19.61
CA ILE A 164 -3.88 -4.19 18.74
C ILE A 164 -5.35 -4.52 18.99
N GLU A 165 -6.16 -4.45 17.94
CA GLU A 165 -7.56 -4.85 17.95
C GLU A 165 -7.69 -6.28 17.42
N THR A 166 -8.30 -7.15 18.23
CA THR A 166 -8.52 -8.56 17.88
C THR A 166 -9.90 -8.81 17.30
N GLY A 167 -10.79 -7.82 17.34
CA GLY A 167 -12.18 -8.00 16.93
C GLY A 167 -13.00 -8.76 17.97
N GLU A 168 -14.30 -8.84 17.74
CA GLU A 168 -15.27 -9.53 18.61
C GLU A 168 -15.05 -11.04 18.63
N ASP A 169 -14.61 -11.61 17.51
CA ASP A 169 -14.29 -13.04 17.42
C ASP A 169 -12.89 -13.38 17.98
N GLY A 170 -12.10 -12.36 18.34
CA GLY A 170 -10.75 -12.51 18.88
C GLY A 170 -9.68 -12.88 17.85
N THR A 171 -10.00 -13.01 16.56
CA THR A 171 -9.07 -13.53 15.52
C THR A 171 -8.37 -12.43 14.71
N GLY A 172 -8.89 -11.21 14.72
CA GLY A 172 -8.45 -10.13 13.83
C GLY A 172 -8.86 -10.30 12.36
N ASN A 173 -9.75 -11.25 12.06
CA ASN A 173 -10.20 -11.54 10.70
C ASN A 173 -11.17 -10.46 10.18
N ILE A 174 -10.70 -9.63 9.25
CA ILE A 174 -11.51 -8.58 8.64
C ILE A 174 -12.57 -9.09 7.64
N LEU A 175 -12.61 -10.40 7.38
CA LEU A 175 -13.68 -11.04 6.59
C LEU A 175 -14.86 -11.50 7.47
N SER A 176 -14.77 -11.39 8.80
CA SER A 176 -15.87 -11.71 9.73
C SER A 176 -16.88 -10.55 9.80
N ILE A 177 -18.17 -10.91 9.76
CA ILE A 177 -19.27 -9.96 9.93
C ILE A 177 -19.39 -9.49 11.38
N GLU A 178 -19.13 -10.37 12.34
CA GLU A 178 -19.09 -10.07 13.77
C GLU A 178 -18.06 -8.98 14.06
N ASN A 179 -16.87 -9.12 13.46
CA ASN A 179 -15.81 -8.13 13.56
C ASN A 179 -16.20 -6.78 12.93
N LEU A 180 -16.88 -6.79 11.78
CA LEU A 180 -17.39 -5.55 11.16
C LEU A 180 -18.41 -4.84 12.07
N MET A 181 -19.30 -5.59 12.71
CA MET A 181 -20.28 -5.03 13.66
C MET A 181 -19.61 -4.46 14.91
N GLY A 182 -18.65 -5.20 15.49
CA GLY A 182 -17.89 -4.74 16.65
C GLY A 182 -17.12 -3.45 16.39
N VAL A 183 -16.40 -3.35 15.26
CA VAL A 183 -15.71 -2.09 14.93
C VAL A 183 -16.67 -0.94 14.64
N LYS A 184 -17.85 -1.21 14.09
CA LYS A 184 -18.88 -0.19 13.90
C LYS A 184 -19.35 0.38 15.24
N ASP A 185 -19.58 -0.47 16.24
CA ASP A 185 -20.05 -0.03 17.55
C ASP A 185 -18.95 0.66 18.36
N LYS A 186 -17.71 0.21 18.25
CA LYS A 186 -16.56 0.75 19.00
C LYS A 186 -15.93 1.99 18.37
N TYR A 187 -15.86 2.05 17.05
CA TYR A 187 -15.06 3.04 16.30
C TYR A 187 -15.82 3.79 15.21
N GLY A 188 -17.12 3.55 15.07
CA GLY A 188 -17.94 4.14 14.01
C GLY A 188 -17.79 5.65 13.88
N SER A 189 -17.39 6.12 12.69
CA SER A 189 -17.25 7.55 12.36
C SER A 189 -16.23 8.34 13.21
N THR A 190 -15.23 7.68 13.80
CA THR A 190 -14.24 8.32 14.69
C THR A 190 -12.83 8.47 14.11
N MET A 191 -12.46 7.70 13.08
CA MET A 191 -11.08 7.59 12.61
C MET A 191 -10.70 8.72 11.64
N ASP A 192 -9.62 9.44 11.94
CA ASP A 192 -9.09 10.51 11.10
C ASP A 192 -8.33 9.96 9.88
N LEU A 193 -7.58 8.88 10.07
CA LEU A 193 -6.83 8.18 9.02
C LEU A 193 -7.08 6.68 9.12
N ILE A 194 -7.44 6.06 8.01
CA ILE A 194 -7.50 4.61 7.90
C ILE A 194 -6.50 4.18 6.84
N THR A 195 -5.79 3.08 7.08
CA THR A 195 -4.94 2.46 6.06
C THR A 195 -5.25 0.98 5.97
N ALA A 196 -5.07 0.42 4.77
CA ALA A 196 -5.27 -0.99 4.50
C ALA A 196 -4.23 -1.48 3.48
N ASP A 197 -3.29 -2.31 3.93
CA ASP A 197 -2.16 -2.88 3.14
C ASP A 197 -2.29 -4.41 2.99
N GLY A 198 -3.50 -4.94 3.15
CA GLY A 198 -3.80 -6.37 3.10
C GLY A 198 -3.47 -7.00 1.75
N GLY A 199 -2.91 -8.21 1.81
CA GLY A 199 -2.61 -9.04 0.64
C GLY A 199 -2.30 -10.47 1.06
N PHE A 200 -2.55 -11.42 0.17
CA PHE A 200 -2.17 -12.82 0.34
C PHE A 200 -0.86 -13.11 -0.40
N ASP A 201 -0.25 -14.27 -0.18
CA ASP A 201 0.82 -14.72 -1.07
C ASP A 201 0.23 -15.15 -2.42
N PHE A 202 0.66 -14.49 -3.48
CA PHE A 202 0.22 -14.74 -4.87
C PHE A 202 1.36 -15.33 -5.72
N SER A 203 2.43 -15.82 -5.08
CA SER A 203 3.62 -16.36 -5.75
C SER A 203 3.31 -17.42 -6.80
N LEU A 204 2.17 -18.12 -6.68
CA LEU A 204 1.75 -19.18 -7.58
C LEU A 204 0.92 -18.70 -8.79
N ASP A 205 0.21 -17.57 -8.68
CA ASP A 205 -0.64 -17.05 -9.77
C ASP A 205 -0.84 -15.52 -9.67
N PHE A 206 0.07 -14.79 -10.31
CA PHE A 206 -0.01 -13.32 -10.39
C PHE A 206 -1.10 -12.80 -11.34
N ASN A 207 -1.60 -13.62 -12.27
CA ASN A 207 -2.62 -13.20 -13.24
C ASN A 207 -4.02 -13.29 -12.63
N SER A 208 -4.28 -14.24 -11.73
CA SER A 208 -5.54 -14.33 -10.96
C SER A 208 -5.57 -13.44 -9.71
N GLN A 209 -4.51 -12.65 -9.45
CA GLN A 209 -4.40 -11.79 -8.27
C GLN A 209 -5.60 -10.84 -8.11
N GLU A 210 -6.08 -10.24 -9.21
CA GLU A 210 -7.21 -9.30 -9.20
C GLU A 210 -8.53 -9.98 -8.78
N ILE A 211 -8.70 -11.28 -9.08
CA ILE A 211 -9.88 -12.06 -8.70
C ILE A 211 -9.76 -12.51 -7.24
N ASN A 212 -8.59 -13.01 -6.85
CA ASN A 212 -8.37 -13.63 -5.55
C ASN A 212 -8.46 -12.64 -4.40
N ILE A 213 -8.10 -11.37 -4.63
CA ILE A 213 -8.10 -10.33 -3.58
C ILE A 213 -9.46 -9.63 -3.40
N THR A 214 -10.43 -9.89 -4.27
CA THR A 214 -11.70 -9.15 -4.35
C THR A 214 -12.45 -9.06 -3.02
N LYS A 215 -12.61 -10.18 -2.32
CA LYS A 215 -13.28 -10.21 -1.00
C LYS A 215 -12.55 -9.34 0.03
N LEU A 216 -11.21 -9.43 0.07
CA LEU A 216 -10.41 -8.64 1.01
C LEU A 216 -10.45 -7.14 0.68
N LEU A 217 -10.41 -6.75 -0.59
CA LEU A 217 -10.54 -5.33 -0.98
C LEU A 217 -11.90 -4.77 -0.55
N PHE A 218 -12.98 -5.50 -0.84
CA PHE A 218 -14.31 -5.08 -0.46
C PHE A 218 -14.46 -4.98 1.06
N ALA A 219 -13.92 -5.96 1.80
CA ALA A 219 -13.94 -5.93 3.26
C ALA A 219 -13.16 -4.72 3.82
N GLN A 220 -11.94 -4.47 3.36
CA GLN A 220 -11.15 -3.30 3.77
C GLN A 220 -11.90 -1.99 3.51
N ILE A 221 -12.60 -1.88 2.36
CA ILE A 221 -13.44 -0.71 2.04
C ILE A 221 -14.61 -0.58 3.02
N CYS A 222 -15.32 -1.68 3.30
CA CYS A 222 -16.46 -1.68 4.23
C CYS A 222 -16.07 -1.27 5.65
N PHE A 223 -14.96 -1.81 6.16
CA PHE A 223 -14.38 -1.40 7.44
C PHE A 223 -14.01 0.08 7.43
N ALA A 224 -13.33 0.54 6.38
CA ALA A 224 -12.90 1.93 6.26
C ALA A 224 -14.08 2.90 6.28
N ILE A 225 -15.05 2.77 5.36
CA ILE A 225 -16.20 3.70 5.30
C ILE A 225 -17.07 3.67 6.56
N THR A 226 -17.06 2.56 7.31
CA THR A 226 -17.80 2.42 8.57
C THR A 226 -17.17 3.20 9.71
N MET A 227 -15.84 3.17 9.82
CA MET A 227 -15.09 3.83 10.90
C MET A 227 -14.67 5.27 10.56
N GLN A 228 -14.66 5.65 9.29
CA GLN A 228 -14.11 6.92 8.84
C GLN A 228 -14.90 8.12 9.37
N LYS A 229 -14.20 9.04 10.02
CA LYS A 229 -14.73 10.35 10.41
C LYS A 229 -14.91 11.25 9.20
N ARG A 230 -15.89 12.16 9.25
CA ARG A 230 -16.07 13.21 8.23
C ARG A 230 -14.78 13.99 8.01
N GLY A 231 -14.41 14.18 6.75
CA GLY A 231 -13.17 14.84 6.35
C GLY A 231 -11.90 13.96 6.47
N GLY A 232 -12.02 12.74 6.99
CA GLY A 232 -10.92 11.80 7.16
C GLY A 232 -10.35 11.30 5.84
N CYS A 233 -9.20 10.62 5.93
CA CYS A 233 -8.48 10.05 4.80
C CYS A 233 -8.37 8.53 4.90
N PHE A 234 -8.34 7.87 3.74
CA PHE A 234 -8.17 6.42 3.61
C PHE A 234 -7.09 6.09 2.59
N ILE A 235 -6.20 5.15 2.93
CA ILE A 235 -5.18 4.60 2.04
C ILE A 235 -5.47 3.12 1.83
N LEU A 236 -5.67 2.69 0.59
CA LEU A 236 -5.95 1.28 0.26
C LEU A 236 -4.93 0.76 -0.75
N LYS A 237 -4.29 -0.36 -0.44
CA LYS A 237 -3.54 -1.12 -1.42
C LYS A 237 -4.47 -1.81 -2.42
N ILE A 238 -4.12 -1.71 -3.69
CA ILE A 238 -4.76 -2.42 -4.79
C ILE A 238 -3.69 -3.04 -5.71
N PHE A 239 -4.14 -3.83 -6.68
CA PHE A 239 -3.28 -4.45 -7.69
C PHE A 239 -3.66 -3.97 -9.09
N ASP A 240 -3.84 -4.91 -10.02
CA ASP A 240 -4.39 -4.62 -11.34
C ASP A 240 -5.84 -4.11 -11.22
N CYS A 241 -6.27 -3.35 -12.23
CA CYS A 241 -7.59 -2.75 -12.30
C CYS A 241 -8.10 -2.86 -13.74
N PHE A 242 -8.38 -4.09 -14.16
CA PHE A 242 -8.90 -4.39 -15.49
C PHE A 242 -10.34 -4.92 -15.44
N MET A 243 -10.74 -5.53 -14.33
CA MET A 243 -12.00 -6.24 -14.17
C MET A 243 -13.08 -5.36 -13.54
N GLN A 244 -14.34 -5.68 -13.81
CA GLN A 244 -15.47 -4.84 -13.45
C GLN A 244 -15.64 -4.65 -11.94
N HIS A 245 -15.38 -5.68 -11.12
CA HIS A 245 -15.48 -5.57 -9.67
C HIS A 245 -14.52 -4.54 -9.11
N THR A 246 -13.26 -4.50 -9.58
CA THR A 246 -12.28 -3.50 -9.14
C THR A 246 -12.70 -2.09 -9.56
N VAL A 247 -13.19 -1.93 -10.80
CA VAL A 247 -13.72 -0.64 -11.28
C VAL A 247 -14.88 -0.16 -10.41
N ASP A 248 -15.80 -1.07 -10.05
CA ASP A 248 -16.93 -0.75 -9.17
C ASP A 248 -16.45 -0.33 -7.77
N LEU A 249 -15.46 -1.02 -7.18
CA LEU A 249 -14.88 -0.64 -5.88
C LEU A 249 -14.25 0.77 -5.90
N LEU A 250 -13.53 1.13 -6.98
CA LEU A 250 -12.96 2.47 -7.12
C LEU A 250 -14.06 3.53 -7.31
N SER A 251 -15.10 3.21 -8.06
CA SER A 251 -16.26 4.09 -8.25
C SER A 251 -17.01 4.33 -6.94
N ILE A 252 -17.14 3.29 -6.10
CA ILE A 252 -17.67 3.38 -4.74
C ILE A 252 -16.80 4.35 -3.93
N LEU A 253 -15.48 4.16 -3.87
CA LEU A 253 -14.60 5.10 -3.14
C LEU A 253 -14.75 6.54 -3.64
N SER A 254 -14.84 6.77 -4.95
CA SER A 254 -15.09 8.09 -5.53
C SER A 254 -16.45 8.71 -5.21
N SER A 255 -17.39 7.95 -4.61
CA SER A 255 -18.66 8.47 -4.09
C SER A 255 -18.62 8.84 -2.62
N PHE A 256 -17.68 8.27 -1.86
CA PHE A 256 -17.56 8.45 -0.40
C PHE A 256 -16.55 9.53 -0.01
N TYR A 257 -15.64 9.93 -0.92
CA TYR A 257 -14.57 10.88 -0.65
C TYR A 257 -14.55 12.04 -1.66
N GLU A 258 -14.10 13.21 -1.21
CA GLU A 258 -13.97 14.41 -2.06
C GLU A 258 -12.96 14.22 -3.21
N LYS A 259 -11.83 13.59 -2.91
CA LYS A 259 -10.76 13.32 -3.88
C LYS A 259 -10.22 11.92 -3.69
N VAL A 260 -10.16 11.16 -4.78
CA VAL A 260 -9.60 9.80 -4.79
C VAL A 260 -8.48 9.76 -5.82
N HIS A 261 -7.27 9.46 -5.36
CA HIS A 261 -6.11 9.38 -6.22
C HIS A 261 -5.64 7.95 -6.34
N ILE A 262 -5.02 7.62 -7.47
CA ILE A 262 -4.27 6.38 -7.64
C ILE A 262 -2.79 6.71 -7.81
N MET A 263 -1.93 6.00 -7.09
CA MET A 263 -0.49 6.21 -7.09
C MET A 263 0.27 4.90 -6.99
N LYS A 264 1.50 4.89 -7.50
CA LYS A 264 2.50 3.85 -7.22
C LYS A 264 3.71 4.50 -6.56
N PRO A 265 3.96 4.28 -5.25
CA PRO A 265 5.16 4.74 -4.57
C PRO A 265 6.43 4.24 -5.25
N TYR A 266 7.51 5.01 -5.20
CA TYR A 266 8.80 4.59 -5.76
C TYR A 266 9.38 3.35 -5.06
N THR A 267 9.06 3.18 -3.79
CA THR A 267 9.37 2.03 -2.95
C THR A 267 8.50 0.79 -3.25
N SER A 268 7.50 0.89 -4.13
CA SER A 268 6.81 -0.27 -4.71
C SER A 268 7.45 -0.66 -6.05
N ARG A 269 7.85 -1.92 -6.18
CA ARG A 269 8.63 -2.41 -7.33
C ARG A 269 7.90 -2.18 -8.65
N TYR A 270 8.61 -1.72 -9.67
CA TYR A 270 8.00 -1.41 -10.96
C TYR A 270 7.39 -2.64 -11.68
N ALA A 271 8.01 -3.81 -11.53
CA ALA A 271 7.50 -5.04 -12.12
C ALA A 271 6.21 -5.61 -11.48
N ASN A 272 5.80 -5.11 -10.30
CA ASN A 272 4.60 -5.62 -9.62
C ASN A 272 3.37 -4.75 -9.89
N SER A 273 2.20 -5.36 -9.72
CA SER A 273 0.90 -4.69 -9.91
C SER A 273 0.48 -3.86 -8.70
N GLU A 274 1.20 -3.91 -7.58
CA GLU A 274 0.87 -3.19 -6.34
C GLU A 274 0.87 -1.67 -6.53
N LYS A 275 -0.22 -1.04 -6.10
CA LYS A 275 -0.48 0.39 -6.15
C LYS A 275 -1.37 0.79 -4.97
N TYR A 276 -1.60 2.08 -4.78
CA TYR A 276 -2.36 2.61 -3.66
C TYR A 276 -3.40 3.63 -4.11
N ILE A 277 -4.59 3.51 -3.54
CA ILE A 277 -5.66 4.48 -3.61
C ILE A 277 -5.57 5.42 -2.40
N ILE A 278 -5.52 6.72 -2.65
CA ILE A 278 -5.47 7.77 -1.64
C ILE A 278 -6.76 8.58 -1.66
N CYS A 279 -7.65 8.25 -0.74
CA CYS A 279 -8.93 8.89 -0.51
C CYS A 279 -8.78 10.03 0.50
N LYS A 280 -9.28 11.21 0.15
CA LYS A 280 -9.22 12.42 1.00
C LYS A 280 -10.59 13.05 1.13
N GLY A 281 -10.94 13.46 2.35
CA GLY A 281 -12.16 14.21 2.63
C GLY A 281 -13.39 13.33 2.60
N PHE A 282 -13.54 12.42 3.57
CA PHE A 282 -14.74 11.60 3.69
C PHE A 282 -16.02 12.45 3.80
N LEU A 283 -17.02 12.16 2.97
CA LEU A 283 -18.17 13.05 2.74
C LEU A 283 -19.27 12.91 3.80
N HIS A 284 -19.41 11.73 4.41
CA HIS A 284 -20.50 11.44 5.32
C HIS A 284 -20.16 11.84 6.76
N SER A 285 -21.16 12.36 7.48
CA SER A 285 -21.03 12.72 8.91
C SER A 285 -21.10 11.52 9.84
N SER A 286 -21.80 10.47 9.43
CA SER A 286 -21.90 9.21 10.16
C SER A 286 -22.08 8.04 9.19
N ASN A 287 -21.84 6.83 9.69
CA ASN A 287 -22.07 5.59 8.94
C ASN A 287 -23.55 5.18 8.83
N THR A 288 -24.44 5.74 9.67
CA THR A 288 -25.86 5.41 9.77
C THR A 288 -26.61 5.36 8.42
N PRO A 289 -26.39 6.28 7.46
CA PRO A 289 -27.17 6.32 6.22
C PRO A 289 -26.96 5.12 5.29
N PHE A 290 -25.82 4.43 5.41
CA PHE A 290 -25.43 3.36 4.49
C PHE A 290 -25.03 2.06 5.18
N PHE A 291 -24.77 2.07 6.50
CA PHE A 291 -24.23 0.90 7.21
C PHE A 291 -25.11 -0.34 7.09
N SER A 292 -26.43 -0.22 7.26
CA SER A 292 -27.34 -1.38 7.15
C SER A 292 -27.25 -2.03 5.76
N HIS A 293 -27.22 -1.22 4.70
CA HIS A 293 -27.07 -1.70 3.34
C HIS A 293 -25.69 -2.35 3.11
N VAL A 294 -24.62 -1.67 3.53
CA VAL A 294 -23.24 -2.18 3.43
C VAL A 294 -23.08 -3.50 4.19
N CYS A 295 -23.68 -3.63 5.38
CA CYS A 295 -23.65 -4.83 6.20
C CYS A 295 -24.27 -6.03 5.47
N THR A 296 -25.45 -5.85 4.86
CA THR A 296 -26.12 -6.88 4.07
C THR A 296 -25.26 -7.32 2.87
N ILE A 297 -24.66 -6.36 2.15
CA ILE A 297 -23.83 -6.71 0.99
C ILE A 297 -22.50 -7.33 1.41
N PHE A 298 -21.92 -6.91 2.53
CA PHE A 298 -20.74 -7.54 3.12
C PHE A 298 -20.99 -9.02 3.39
N GLU A 299 -22.08 -9.35 4.08
CA GLU A 299 -22.44 -10.74 4.38
C GLU A 299 -22.65 -11.54 3.09
N LYS A 300 -23.33 -10.98 2.08
CA LYS A 300 -23.50 -11.60 0.76
C LYS A 300 -22.16 -11.86 0.07
N ALA A 301 -21.24 -10.89 0.08
CA ALA A 301 -19.94 -11.01 -0.56
C ALA A 301 -19.01 -12.01 0.13
N MET A 302 -19.02 -12.07 1.47
CA MET A 302 -18.20 -13.04 2.21
C MET A 302 -18.69 -14.47 1.95
N ASN A 303 -20.01 -14.66 1.90
CA ASN A 303 -20.66 -15.94 1.62
C ASN A 303 -20.78 -16.30 0.12
N ALA A 304 -20.28 -15.45 -0.78
CA ALA A 304 -20.29 -15.71 -2.22
C ALA A 304 -19.61 -17.05 -2.53
N LYS A 305 -20.31 -17.90 -3.29
CA LYS A 305 -19.87 -19.25 -3.69
C LYS A 305 -19.28 -19.25 -5.08
N GLN A 306 -19.65 -18.29 -5.91
CA GLN A 306 -19.15 -18.09 -7.26
C GLN A 306 -18.23 -16.87 -7.32
N HIS A 307 -17.76 -16.52 -8.51
CA HIS A 307 -16.91 -15.36 -8.68
C HIS A 307 -17.73 -14.06 -8.58
N ILE A 308 -17.23 -13.11 -7.79
CA ILE A 308 -17.85 -11.78 -7.71
C ILE A 308 -17.42 -10.99 -8.94
N SER A 309 -18.39 -10.66 -9.82
CA SER A 309 -18.15 -9.92 -11.06
C SER A 309 -18.34 -8.42 -10.90
N ARG A 310 -19.26 -7.99 -10.02
CA ARG A 310 -19.63 -6.57 -9.85
C ARG A 310 -19.99 -6.23 -8.41
N PHE A 311 -19.77 -4.97 -8.08
CA PHE A 311 -20.23 -4.35 -6.83
C PHE A 311 -21.29 -3.25 -7.02
N LEU A 312 -21.64 -2.92 -8.27
CA LEU A 312 -22.64 -1.91 -8.58
C LEU A 312 -23.66 -2.44 -9.60
N ASN A 313 -24.95 -2.21 -9.33
CA ASN A 313 -26.06 -2.55 -10.23
C ASN A 313 -26.36 -1.46 -11.28
N ILE A 314 -25.49 -0.45 -11.39
CA ILE A 314 -25.58 0.65 -12.35
C ILE A 314 -24.36 0.66 -13.29
N PRO A 315 -24.49 1.25 -14.49
CA PRO A 315 -23.34 1.47 -15.36
C PRO A 315 -22.38 2.51 -14.76
N ILE A 316 -21.09 2.32 -15.02
CA ILE A 316 -20.04 3.29 -14.68
C ILE A 316 -19.95 4.34 -15.78
N SER A 317 -19.80 5.61 -15.40
CA SER A 317 -19.68 6.69 -16.38
C SER A 317 -18.43 6.51 -17.27
N HIS A 318 -18.56 6.78 -18.56
CA HIS A 318 -17.43 6.70 -19.50
C HIS A 318 -16.25 7.61 -19.08
N CYS A 319 -16.52 8.80 -18.53
CA CYS A 319 -15.47 9.70 -18.05
C CYS A 319 -14.60 9.05 -16.96
N PHE A 320 -15.23 8.31 -16.04
CA PHE A 320 -14.52 7.55 -15.00
C PHE A 320 -13.68 6.42 -15.61
N LEU A 321 -14.26 5.66 -16.55
CA LEU A 321 -13.55 4.57 -17.26
C LEU A 321 -12.34 5.10 -18.04
N SER A 322 -12.49 6.18 -18.80
CA SER A 322 -11.38 6.78 -19.55
C SER A 322 -10.23 7.21 -18.65
N LYS A 323 -10.54 7.74 -17.45
CA LYS A 323 -9.51 8.11 -16.47
C LYS A 323 -8.77 6.90 -15.92
N LEU A 324 -9.45 5.77 -15.72
CA LEU A 324 -8.80 4.52 -15.35
C LEU A 324 -7.95 3.98 -16.49
N GLU A 325 -8.42 4.04 -17.74
CA GLU A 325 -7.64 3.59 -18.90
C GLU A 325 -6.37 4.42 -19.13
N GLU A 326 -6.44 5.75 -18.97
CA GLU A 326 -5.27 6.63 -19.02
C GLU A 326 -4.22 6.24 -17.98
N TYR A 327 -4.66 6.01 -16.73
CA TYR A 327 -3.80 5.60 -15.64
C TYR A 327 -3.20 4.21 -15.88
N ASN A 328 -4.02 3.25 -16.33
CA ASN A 328 -3.61 1.88 -16.66
C ASN A 328 -2.54 1.90 -17.75
N ALA A 329 -2.73 2.68 -18.82
CA ALA A 329 -1.76 2.83 -19.90
C ALA A 329 -0.37 3.22 -19.37
N ILE A 330 -0.31 4.17 -18.43
CA ILE A 330 0.96 4.69 -17.91
C ILE A 330 1.66 3.66 -17.02
N PHE A 331 0.97 3.10 -16.03
CA PHE A 331 1.61 2.17 -15.09
C PHE A 331 1.78 0.77 -15.66
N GLY A 332 0.85 0.31 -16.49
CA GLY A 332 0.95 -0.96 -17.19
C GLY A 332 2.12 -0.95 -18.18
N GLN A 333 2.29 0.13 -18.95
CA GLN A 333 3.46 0.26 -19.84
C GLN A 333 4.76 0.23 -19.05
N GLN A 334 4.86 0.99 -17.95
CA GLN A 334 6.04 0.98 -17.08
C GLN A 334 6.34 -0.43 -16.53
N GLN A 335 5.30 -1.18 -16.16
CA GLN A 335 5.44 -2.54 -15.66
C GLN A 335 5.95 -3.49 -16.75
N ILE A 336 5.35 -3.47 -17.95
CA ILE A 336 5.78 -4.25 -19.11
C ILE A 336 7.23 -3.95 -19.45
N GLU A 337 7.60 -2.68 -19.55
CA GLU A 337 8.98 -2.26 -19.86
C GLU A 337 9.98 -2.74 -18.81
N ASN A 338 9.63 -2.65 -17.52
CA ASN A 338 10.51 -3.10 -16.45
C ASN A 338 10.68 -4.62 -16.46
N ILE A 339 9.62 -5.38 -16.71
CA ILE A 339 9.69 -6.85 -16.82
C ILE A 339 10.54 -7.23 -18.03
N TYR A 340 10.25 -6.66 -19.20
CA TYR A 340 11.00 -6.88 -20.43
C TYR A 340 12.49 -6.57 -20.26
N PHE A 341 12.81 -5.40 -19.69
CA PHE A 341 14.18 -4.97 -19.44
C PHE A 341 14.92 -5.94 -18.50
N THR A 342 14.22 -6.47 -17.49
CA THR A 342 14.79 -7.44 -16.56
C THR A 342 15.09 -8.77 -17.26
N ILE A 343 14.15 -9.30 -18.04
CA ILE A 343 14.35 -10.52 -18.84
C ILE A 343 15.51 -10.34 -19.83
N SER A 344 15.53 -9.23 -20.57
CA SER A 344 16.61 -8.90 -21.50
C SER A 344 17.98 -8.81 -20.80
N LEU A 345 18.01 -8.31 -19.56
CA LEU A 345 19.24 -8.27 -18.75
C LEU A 345 19.69 -9.67 -18.30
N ILE A 346 18.75 -10.58 -18.02
CA ILE A 346 19.05 -11.98 -17.68
C ILE A 346 19.69 -12.69 -18.88
N GLU A 347 19.09 -12.56 -20.05
CA GLU A 347 19.52 -13.22 -21.30
C GLU A 347 20.84 -12.67 -21.85
N ASN A 348 21.18 -11.41 -21.56
CA ASN A 348 22.37 -10.77 -22.10
C ASN A 348 23.67 -11.38 -21.51
N LYS A 349 24.54 -11.91 -22.39
CA LYS A 349 25.84 -12.48 -22.02
C LYS A 349 26.85 -11.43 -21.51
N PHE A 350 26.79 -10.19 -22.02
CA PHE A 350 27.71 -9.09 -21.69
C PHE A 350 27.07 -8.07 -20.74
N LYS A 351 26.53 -8.56 -19.63
CA LYS A 351 25.68 -7.79 -18.70
C LYS A 351 26.42 -7.08 -17.56
N GLN A 352 27.69 -7.41 -17.30
CA GLN A 352 28.39 -6.98 -16.09
C GLN A 352 28.51 -5.45 -15.98
N ASP A 353 28.97 -4.77 -17.03
CA ASP A 353 29.12 -3.31 -17.03
C ASP A 353 27.76 -2.61 -16.86
N LYS A 354 26.71 -3.16 -17.47
CA LYS A 354 25.34 -2.65 -17.33
C LYS A 354 24.82 -2.81 -15.89
N ILE A 355 25.10 -3.94 -15.24
CA ILE A 355 24.76 -4.16 -13.82
C ILE A 355 25.49 -3.16 -12.93
N LEU A 356 26.80 -2.98 -13.10
CA LEU A 356 27.59 -2.02 -12.32
C LEU A 356 27.08 -0.59 -12.50
N HIS A 357 26.71 -0.21 -13.72
CA HIS A 357 26.09 1.08 -14.00
C HIS A 357 24.74 1.23 -13.29
N LEU A 358 23.85 0.23 -13.37
CA LEU A 358 22.55 0.23 -12.69
C LEU A 358 22.71 0.36 -11.18
N ILE A 359 23.66 -0.36 -10.57
CA ILE A 359 23.95 -0.26 -9.13
C ILE A 359 24.30 1.19 -8.76
N LYS A 360 25.23 1.81 -9.50
CA LYS A 360 25.65 3.20 -9.25
C LYS A 360 24.47 4.19 -9.34
N VAL A 361 23.66 4.07 -10.39
CA VAL A 361 22.48 4.94 -10.60
C VAL A 361 21.44 4.73 -9.51
N ASN A 362 21.17 3.49 -9.12
CA ASN A 362 20.16 3.17 -8.10
C ASN A 362 20.61 3.64 -6.71
N ILE A 363 21.89 3.55 -6.36
CA ILE A 363 22.44 4.13 -5.12
C ILE A 363 22.13 5.62 -5.06
N GLN A 364 22.41 6.36 -6.15
CA GLN A 364 22.14 7.80 -6.21
C GLN A 364 20.64 8.09 -6.05
N LYS A 365 19.76 7.34 -6.73
CA LYS A 365 18.30 7.49 -6.59
C LYS A 365 17.82 7.21 -5.16
N CYS A 366 18.36 6.19 -4.50
CA CYS A 366 18.03 5.86 -3.11
C CYS A 366 18.49 6.96 -2.14
N ILE A 367 19.70 7.50 -2.31
CA ILE A 367 20.21 8.61 -1.50
C ILE A 367 19.33 9.85 -1.68
N SER A 368 18.98 10.20 -2.93
CA SER A 368 18.07 11.32 -3.21
C SER A 368 16.69 11.09 -2.60
N TRP A 369 16.18 9.85 -2.62
CA TRP A 369 14.92 9.49 -1.97
C TRP A 369 15.01 9.70 -0.44
N CYS A 370 16.07 9.19 0.20
CA CYS A 370 16.28 9.33 1.65
C CYS A 370 16.40 10.80 2.05
N THR A 371 17.18 11.58 1.29
CA THR A 371 17.33 13.03 1.48
C THR A 371 15.99 13.75 1.37
N LYS A 372 15.20 13.45 0.33
CA LYS A 372 13.89 14.08 0.10
C LYS A 372 12.91 13.86 1.26
N TYR A 373 12.93 12.69 1.87
CA TYR A 373 11.98 12.33 2.95
C TYR A 373 12.61 12.36 4.35
N ASN A 374 13.79 12.99 4.48
CA ASN A 374 14.52 13.13 5.74
C ASN A 374 14.75 11.80 6.49
N ILE A 375 15.15 10.77 5.74
CA ILE A 375 15.54 9.47 6.29
C ILE A 375 17.05 9.39 6.35
N ALA A 376 17.61 9.11 7.52
CA ALA A 376 19.05 8.94 7.70
C ALA A 376 19.59 7.80 6.80
N TYR A 377 20.73 8.05 6.14
CA TYR A 377 21.26 7.14 5.13
C TYR A 377 22.78 6.96 5.20
N HIS A 378 23.25 5.80 4.75
CA HIS A 378 24.67 5.53 4.52
C HIS A 378 25.09 6.10 3.16
N ASN A 379 26.14 6.92 3.13
CA ASN A 379 26.67 7.45 1.88
C ASN A 379 27.57 6.41 1.20
N LEU A 380 26.95 5.52 0.40
CA LEU A 380 27.64 4.45 -0.31
C LEU A 380 28.09 4.84 -1.73
N SER A 381 28.20 6.15 -2.01
CA SER A 381 28.51 6.67 -3.36
C SER A 381 29.93 6.37 -3.84
N SER A 382 30.86 6.08 -2.92
CA SER A 382 32.20 5.60 -3.25
C SER A 382 32.22 4.09 -3.41
N ILE A 383 32.67 3.61 -4.58
CA ILE A 383 33.20 2.24 -4.72
C ILE A 383 34.64 2.26 -4.19
N SER A 384 34.84 2.64 -2.92
CA SER A 384 36.14 2.48 -2.28
C SER A 384 36.25 1.03 -1.82
N THR A 385 37.26 0.34 -2.32
CA THR A 385 37.71 -1.00 -1.92
C THR A 385 38.25 -1.07 -0.48
N ASN A 386 38.18 0.03 0.29
CA ASN A 386 38.69 0.11 1.65
C ASN A 386 37.56 0.12 2.67
N ILE A 387 37.48 -0.99 3.41
CA ILE A 387 36.46 -1.37 4.40
C ILE A 387 36.49 -0.52 5.69
N PHE A 388 37.41 0.45 5.83
CA PHE A 388 37.75 1.05 7.12
C PHE A 388 37.34 2.51 7.34
N LEU A 389 36.69 3.18 6.39
CA LEU A 389 36.41 4.62 6.50
C LEU A 389 35.02 5.00 5.99
N ASP A 390 33.96 4.63 6.73
CA ASP A 390 32.65 5.29 6.60
C ASP A 390 32.40 6.06 7.91
N LYS A 391 32.71 7.36 7.93
CA LYS A 391 32.23 8.28 8.98
C LYS A 391 30.77 8.61 8.69
N GLU A 392 29.91 8.40 9.68
CA GLU A 392 28.50 8.83 9.65
C GLU A 392 28.45 10.36 9.53
N VAL A 393 27.72 10.86 8.54
CA VAL A 393 27.49 12.30 8.37
C VAL A 393 26.25 12.65 9.19
N PHE A 394 26.45 13.32 10.32
CA PHE A 394 25.42 14.07 11.03
C PHE A 394 25.44 15.52 10.51
N GLU A 395 24.30 16.07 10.10
CA GLU A 395 24.11 17.52 10.03
C GLU A 395 23.67 18.01 11.43
N PRO A 396 24.31 19.04 12.01
CA PRO A 396 23.88 19.59 13.30
C PRO A 396 22.74 20.60 13.11
N GLU A 397 21.72 20.47 13.97
CA GLU A 397 20.68 21.47 14.18
C GLU A 397 21.31 22.77 14.71
N ASN A 398 21.20 23.86 13.94
CA ASN A 398 21.33 25.20 14.48
C ASN A 398 20.04 25.56 15.22
N THR A 399 20.04 25.43 16.55
CA THR A 399 19.07 26.14 17.39
C THR A 399 19.82 26.94 18.45
N ILE A 400 19.71 28.26 18.29
CA ILE A 400 20.12 29.32 19.19
C ILE A 400 19.39 29.15 20.52
N LEU A 401 20.11 29.16 21.64
CA LEU A 401 19.56 29.57 22.94
C LEU A 401 20.62 30.34 23.73
N TYR A 402 20.21 31.55 24.08
CA TYR A 402 20.83 32.52 24.97
C TYR A 402 20.76 32.06 26.44
N GLU A 403 21.63 32.67 27.26
CA GLU A 403 21.61 32.79 28.74
C GLU A 403 21.96 31.49 29.52
N GLU A 404 22.78 31.49 30.57
CA GLU A 404 23.02 32.48 31.63
C GLU A 404 24.50 32.53 32.07
N GLN A 405 24.97 33.72 32.44
CA GLN A 405 26.20 33.94 33.20
C GLN A 405 25.90 33.90 34.70
N MET A 406 26.79 33.22 35.42
CA MET A 406 26.92 33.21 36.88
C MET A 406 27.04 34.61 37.48
N VAL A 407 26.22 34.95 38.49
CA VAL A 407 26.57 35.40 39.87
C VAL A 407 25.36 35.16 40.76
#